data_AF-A0A7K7B3X9-F1
#
_entry.id   AF-A0A7K7B3X9-F1
#
_cell.length_a   1.000
_cell.length_b   1.000
_cell.length_c   1.000
_cell.angle_alpha   90.00
_cell.angle_beta   90.00
_cell.angle_gamma   90.00
#
_symmetry.space_group_name_H-M   'P 1'
#
loop_
_entity.id
_entity.type
_entity.pdbx_description
1 polymer ?
#
loop_
_entity_poly.entity_id
_entity_poly.type
_entity_poly.pdbx_seq_one_letter_code
_entity_poly.pdbx_strand_id
1 'polypeptide(L)'
;GGIEVLDVYLLPEPFSGLLGGDFAPLLLLSCRVCLEEKRIQPLPCCKKAVCEECLQRYLSAQVQLGQADIKCPITECSEHLDETTVLYNLPHDDIIKYKYFLELSRIDSSTKPCPQCKHFTTFRRRGHIPTPAKLENKYKIQCPSCQFVWCFKCHSPWHEGVNCKEYKKGDKLLRHWANEIEHGQRNAQKCPKCKIHIQRTEGCDHMTCSQCNTNFCYRCGERYRQLRFFGDHTSNLSIFGCKYRYLPERPHLRRLVRGSVCAGKLLITPLILVLGLALGAVAVVIGKNCMN
;
A
#
# COMPACT_ATOMS: atom_id res chain seq x y z
N GLY A 1 -44.02 13.23 -27.93
CA GLY A 1 -44.46 13.88 -26.69
C GLY A 1 -43.23 14.49 -26.06
N GLY A 2 -43.19 15.82 -25.98
CA GLY A 2 -42.04 16.58 -25.51
C GLY A 2 -41.75 16.33 -24.03
N ILE A 3 -40.47 16.38 -23.68
CA ILE A 3 -39.96 16.35 -22.31
C ILE A 3 -40.05 17.78 -21.78
N GLU A 4 -40.93 18.03 -20.81
CA GLU A 4 -40.97 19.32 -20.11
C GLU A 4 -39.78 19.41 -19.15
N VAL A 5 -38.92 20.40 -19.39
CA VAL A 5 -37.87 20.83 -18.48
C VAL A 5 -38.55 21.70 -17.42
N LEU A 6 -38.66 21.21 -16.19
CA LEU A 6 -39.13 22.04 -15.07
C LEU A 6 -37.99 22.95 -14.59
N ASP A 7 -38.10 24.23 -14.91
CA ASP A 7 -37.28 25.32 -14.40
C ASP A 7 -37.58 25.54 -12.90
N VAL A 8 -36.59 25.24 -12.04
CA VAL A 8 -36.75 25.26 -10.56
C VAL A 8 -36.80 26.69 -9.99
N TYR A 9 -36.62 27.72 -10.81
CA TYR A 9 -36.71 29.14 -10.39
C TYR A 9 -38.15 29.66 -10.22
N LEU A 10 -39.18 28.83 -10.44
CA LEU A 10 -40.59 29.25 -10.41
C LEU A 10 -41.48 28.55 -9.38
N LEU A 11 -40.95 27.79 -8.42
CA LEU A 11 -41.81 27.21 -7.37
C LEU A 11 -42.00 28.19 -6.20
N PRO A 12 -43.26 28.54 -5.85
CA PRO A 12 -43.56 29.42 -4.73
C PRO A 12 -43.35 28.72 -3.39
N GLU A 13 -42.79 29.45 -2.41
CA GLU A 13 -42.88 29.13 -0.97
C GLU A 13 -44.36 28.91 -0.62
N PRO A 14 -44.80 27.67 -0.34
CA PRO A 14 -44.90 27.26 1.06
C PRO A 14 -44.84 25.73 1.25
N PHE A 15 -43.77 25.17 1.81
CA PHE A 15 -43.85 23.84 2.44
C PHE A 15 -42.98 23.79 3.70
N SER A 16 -43.19 24.78 4.57
CA SER A 16 -42.81 24.69 5.98
C SER A 16 -43.83 23.84 6.71
N GLY A 17 -43.73 22.51 6.58
CA GLY A 17 -44.58 21.58 7.31
C GLY A 17 -44.74 20.29 6.55
N LEU A 18 -44.22 19.20 7.13
CA LEU A 18 -44.14 17.82 6.65
C LEU A 18 -42.79 17.50 6.01
N LEU A 19 -41.86 17.05 6.84
CA LEU A 19 -40.98 15.88 6.65
C LEU A 19 -40.02 15.80 7.85
N GLY A 20 -40.57 15.33 8.98
CA GLY A 20 -39.76 14.66 10.00
C GLY A 20 -39.59 13.21 9.56
N GLY A 21 -38.38 12.84 9.13
CA GLY A 21 -38.04 11.48 8.70
C GLY A 21 -36.76 11.44 7.85
N ASP A 22 -35.80 10.63 8.28
CA ASP A 22 -34.41 10.51 7.81
C ASP A 22 -34.20 10.00 6.36
N PHE A 23 -34.89 10.57 5.38
CA PHE A 23 -34.60 10.30 3.96
C PHE A 23 -34.60 11.60 3.16
N ALA A 24 -33.45 12.29 3.15
CA ALA A 24 -33.23 13.37 2.20
C ALA A 24 -33.29 12.79 0.76
N PRO A 25 -34.11 13.33 -0.15
CA PRO A 25 -34.20 12.81 -1.50
C PRO A 25 -32.87 13.03 -2.23
N LEU A 26 -32.26 11.95 -2.73
CA LEU A 26 -31.08 12.04 -3.58
C LEU A 26 -31.46 12.75 -4.88
N LEU A 27 -31.03 14.00 -5.04
CA LEU A 27 -31.30 14.81 -6.23
C LEU A 27 -30.38 14.37 -7.37
N LEU A 28 -30.90 14.35 -8.60
CA LEU A 28 -30.07 14.17 -9.79
C LEU A 28 -29.28 15.46 -10.03
N LEU A 29 -27.98 15.42 -9.75
CA LEU A 29 -27.10 16.58 -9.77
C LEU A 29 -25.82 16.22 -10.53
N SER A 30 -25.23 17.22 -11.19
CA SER A 30 -23.91 17.07 -11.81
C SER A 30 -22.80 17.18 -10.75
N CYS A 31 -21.95 16.16 -10.67
CA CYS A 31 -20.83 16.12 -9.74
C CYS A 31 -19.78 17.18 -10.10
N ARG A 32 -19.35 18.00 -9.14
CA ARG A 32 -18.33 19.04 -9.36
C ARG A 32 -16.91 18.51 -9.59
N VAL A 33 -16.68 17.20 -9.43
CA VAL A 33 -15.36 16.56 -9.58
C VAL A 33 -15.26 15.78 -10.90
N CYS A 34 -16.19 14.85 -11.17
CA CYS A 34 -16.19 14.05 -12.40
C CYS A 34 -17.13 14.58 -13.50
N LEU A 35 -17.95 15.60 -13.21
CA LEU A 35 -18.93 16.21 -14.13
C LEU A 35 -20.06 15.28 -14.59
N GLU A 36 -20.16 14.07 -14.02
CA GLU A 36 -21.24 13.11 -14.31
C GLU A 36 -22.50 13.44 -13.50
N GLU A 37 -23.67 13.25 -14.11
CA GLU A 37 -24.97 13.34 -13.45
C GLU A 37 -25.25 12.07 -12.65
N LYS A 38 -25.42 12.23 -11.34
CA LYS A 38 -25.70 11.13 -10.41
C LYS A 38 -26.71 11.57 -9.35
N ARG A 39 -27.29 10.59 -8.67
CA ARG A 39 -28.07 10.82 -7.45
C ARG A 39 -27.11 11.18 -6.32
N ILE A 40 -27.07 12.46 -5.95
CA ILE A 40 -26.08 13.01 -5.02
C ILE A 40 -26.77 13.71 -3.86
N GLN A 41 -26.31 13.43 -2.65
CA GLN A 41 -26.58 14.27 -1.49
C GLN A 41 -25.52 15.38 -1.42
N PRO A 42 -25.91 16.67 -1.50
CA PRO A 42 -24.95 17.76 -1.43
C PRO A 42 -24.19 17.79 -0.11
N LEU A 43 -22.92 18.21 -0.15
CA LEU A 43 -22.08 18.29 1.06
C LEU A 43 -22.69 19.25 2.09
N PRO A 44 -22.73 18.91 3.39
CA PRO A 44 -23.34 19.75 4.43
C PRO A 44 -22.75 21.16 4.51
N CYS A 45 -21.43 21.29 4.29
CA CYS A 45 -20.66 22.53 4.47
C CYS A 45 -20.90 23.60 3.40
N CYS A 46 -21.02 23.21 2.13
CA CYS A 46 -21.11 24.17 1.00
C CYS A 46 -22.27 23.91 0.05
N LYS A 47 -23.10 22.89 0.32
CA LYS A 47 -24.25 22.46 -0.50
C LYS A 47 -23.90 22.17 -1.98
N LYS A 48 -22.63 21.92 -2.28
CA LYS A 48 -22.18 21.52 -3.62
C LYS A 48 -22.26 19.99 -3.78
N ALA A 49 -22.59 19.55 -4.98
CA ALA A 49 -22.74 18.14 -5.31
C ALA A 49 -21.39 17.47 -5.60
N VAL A 50 -21.03 16.48 -4.80
CA VAL A 50 -19.89 15.58 -5.02
C VAL A 50 -20.41 14.15 -4.93
N CYS A 51 -20.23 13.36 -5.98
CA CYS A 51 -20.69 11.97 -5.97
C CYS A 51 -19.86 11.11 -4.99
N GLU A 52 -20.49 10.05 -4.50
CA GLU A 52 -19.91 9.14 -3.51
C GLU A 52 -18.53 8.61 -3.94
N GLU A 53 -18.38 8.17 -5.19
CA GLU A 53 -17.11 7.65 -5.70
C GLU A 53 -15.97 8.69 -5.67
N CYS A 54 -16.27 9.94 -6.02
CA CYS A 54 -15.28 11.01 -6.00
C CYS A 54 -14.91 11.38 -4.56
N LEU A 55 -15.91 11.43 -3.68
CA LEU A 55 -15.71 11.70 -2.26
C LEU A 55 -14.88 10.59 -1.61
N GLN A 56 -15.23 9.32 -1.82
CA GLN A 56 -14.47 8.15 -1.36
C GLN A 56 -13.00 8.23 -1.79
N ARG A 57 -12.74 8.46 -3.08
CA ARG A 57 -11.36 8.57 -3.60
C ARG A 57 -10.59 9.72 -2.95
N TYR A 58 -11.23 10.87 -2.79
CA TYR A 58 -10.63 12.02 -2.14
C TYR A 58 -10.32 11.72 -0.66
N LEU A 59 -11.28 11.23 0.10
CA LEU A 59 -11.13 10.89 1.51
C LEU A 59 -10.05 9.84 1.72
N SER A 60 -10.07 8.75 0.95
CA SER A 60 -9.01 7.74 0.96
C SER A 60 -7.63 8.35 0.70
N ALA A 61 -7.50 9.24 -0.29
CA ALA A 61 -6.23 9.91 -0.55
C ALA A 61 -5.75 10.76 0.66
N GLN A 62 -6.65 11.53 1.29
CA GLN A 62 -6.30 12.35 2.46
C GLN A 62 -5.90 11.51 3.68
N VAL A 63 -6.63 10.42 3.94
CA VAL A 63 -6.30 9.47 5.02
C VAL A 63 -4.95 8.82 4.77
N GLN A 64 -4.60 8.50 3.51
CA GLN A 64 -3.30 7.92 3.17
C GLN A 64 -2.14 8.91 3.33
N LEU A 65 -2.42 10.22 3.20
CA LEU A 65 -1.49 11.30 3.57
C LEU A 65 -1.39 11.52 5.09
N GLY A 66 -2.21 10.84 5.89
CA GLY A 66 -2.23 10.97 7.35
C GLY A 66 -3.00 12.19 7.84
N GLN A 67 -3.87 12.77 7.03
CA GLN A 67 -4.74 13.87 7.46
C GLN A 67 -5.97 13.33 8.20
N ALA A 68 -6.15 13.78 9.44
CA ALA A 68 -7.35 13.51 10.24
C ALA A 68 -8.38 14.65 10.13
N ASP A 69 -7.91 15.88 9.92
CA ASP A 69 -8.75 17.05 9.70
C ASP A 69 -8.85 17.31 8.19
N ILE A 70 -9.93 16.84 7.57
CA ILE A 70 -10.05 16.77 6.11
C ILE A 70 -10.86 17.96 5.60
N LYS A 71 -10.24 18.78 4.74
CA LYS A 71 -10.90 19.92 4.10
C LYS A 71 -11.93 19.49 3.05
N CYS A 72 -12.87 20.37 2.75
CA CYS A 72 -13.78 20.18 1.64
C CYS A 72 -13.01 20.00 0.31
N PRO A 73 -13.38 19.03 -0.55
CA PRO A 73 -12.74 18.85 -1.86
C PRO A 73 -13.02 19.98 -2.86
N ILE A 74 -13.98 20.87 -2.55
CA ILE A 74 -14.29 22.02 -3.39
C ILE A 74 -13.36 23.18 -3.05
N THR A 75 -12.62 23.67 -4.04
CA THR A 75 -11.65 24.78 -3.90
C THR A 75 -12.25 26.10 -3.40
N GLU A 76 -13.55 26.32 -3.65
CA GLU A 76 -14.29 27.51 -3.20
C GLU A 76 -14.73 27.42 -1.73
N CYS A 77 -14.51 26.29 -1.05
CA CYS A 77 -14.90 26.05 0.33
C CYS A 77 -13.65 25.81 1.20
N SER A 78 -13.54 26.54 2.31
CA SER A 78 -12.43 26.40 3.28
C SER A 78 -12.81 25.62 4.55
N GLU A 79 -14.04 25.10 4.60
CA GLU A 79 -14.56 24.33 5.73
C GLU A 79 -13.99 22.90 5.75
N HIS A 80 -14.00 22.29 6.93
CA HIS A 80 -13.64 20.89 7.14
C HIS A 80 -14.89 20.02 7.09
N LEU A 81 -14.72 18.79 6.63
CA LEU A 81 -15.77 17.79 6.62
C LEU A 81 -15.99 17.26 8.04
N ASP A 82 -17.24 17.11 8.43
CA ASP A 82 -17.62 16.53 9.71
C ASP A 82 -17.23 15.05 9.78
N GLU A 83 -16.90 14.58 10.99
CA GLU A 83 -16.47 13.21 11.24
C GLU A 83 -17.50 12.18 10.73
N THR A 84 -18.78 12.50 10.84
CA THR A 84 -19.90 11.66 10.35
C THR A 84 -19.91 11.52 8.84
N THR A 85 -19.79 12.62 8.08
CA THR A 85 -19.68 12.59 6.61
C THR A 85 -18.44 11.83 6.16
N VAL A 86 -17.30 12.01 6.84
CA VAL A 86 -16.07 11.26 6.53
C VAL A 86 -16.28 9.77 6.75
N LEU A 87 -16.75 9.36 7.93
CA LEU A 87 -16.92 7.94 8.27
C LEU A 87 -17.95 7.22 7.39
N TYR A 88 -19.03 7.90 6.99
CA TYR A 88 -20.05 7.32 6.12
C TYR A 88 -19.53 7.06 4.70
N ASN A 89 -18.67 7.93 4.19
CA ASN A 89 -18.17 7.88 2.82
C ASN A 89 -16.75 7.28 2.72
N LEU A 90 -16.20 6.68 3.78
CA LEU A 90 -14.85 6.11 3.75
C LEU A 90 -14.90 4.58 3.60
N PRO A 91 -14.10 3.97 2.72
CA PRO A 91 -14.06 2.52 2.63
C PRO A 91 -13.54 1.88 3.92
N HIS A 92 -14.04 0.69 4.26
CA HIS A 92 -13.74 -0.01 5.52
C HIS A 92 -12.25 -0.10 5.87
N ASP A 93 -11.39 -0.36 4.88
CA ASP A 93 -9.95 -0.48 5.08
C ASP A 93 -9.28 0.82 5.57
N ASP A 94 -9.86 1.96 5.23
CA ASP A 94 -9.33 3.28 5.59
C ASP A 94 -9.96 3.82 6.89
N ILE A 95 -11.12 3.32 7.33
CA ILE A 95 -11.75 3.71 8.60
C ILE A 95 -10.81 3.50 9.79
N ILE A 96 -10.12 2.35 9.83
CA ILE A 96 -9.18 2.03 10.92
C ILE A 96 -8.02 3.03 10.93
N LYS A 97 -7.52 3.43 9.75
CA LYS A 97 -6.44 4.41 9.62
C LYS A 97 -6.89 5.80 10.01
N TYR A 98 -8.07 6.22 9.55
CA TYR A 98 -8.66 7.51 9.87
C TYR A 98 -8.84 7.66 11.38
N LYS A 99 -9.45 6.67 12.05
CA LYS A 99 -9.59 6.67 13.51
C LYS A 99 -8.25 6.75 14.22
N TYR A 100 -7.25 6.00 13.75
CA TYR A 100 -5.90 6.07 14.29
C TYR A 100 -5.27 7.46 14.15
N PHE A 101 -5.41 8.13 13.00
CA PHE A 101 -4.90 9.49 12.81
C PHE A 101 -5.68 10.54 13.62
N LEU A 102 -6.99 10.36 13.76
CA LEU A 102 -7.84 11.20 14.59
C LEU A 102 -7.49 11.08 16.08
N GLU A 103 -7.19 9.87 16.54
CA GLU A 103 -6.73 9.64 17.89
C GLU A 103 -5.34 10.25 18.10
N LEU A 104 -4.43 10.10 17.12
CA LEU A 104 -3.12 10.75 17.13
C LEU A 104 -3.20 12.28 17.18
N SER A 105 -4.16 12.91 16.50
CA SER A 105 -4.30 14.37 16.52
C SER A 105 -4.83 14.88 17.86
N ARG A 106 -5.59 14.06 18.59
CA ARG A 106 -6.14 14.38 19.92
C ARG A 106 -5.15 14.10 21.06
N ILE A 107 -4.08 13.36 20.81
CA ILE A 107 -3.14 12.91 21.83
C ILE A 107 -2.10 13.99 22.17
N ASP A 108 -1.90 14.22 23.48
CA ASP A 108 -0.83 15.07 23.99
C ASP A 108 0.58 14.57 23.61
N SER A 109 1.53 15.50 23.49
CA SER A 109 2.95 15.21 23.20
C SER A 109 3.63 14.20 24.14
N SER A 110 3.03 13.91 25.30
CA SER A 110 3.46 12.89 26.26
C SER A 110 3.06 11.46 25.91
N THR A 111 2.22 11.23 24.90
CA THR A 111 1.78 9.89 24.51
C THR A 111 2.09 9.67 23.05
N LYS A 112 2.67 8.51 22.72
CA LYS A 112 3.06 8.16 21.36
C LYS A 112 2.80 6.68 21.09
N PRO A 113 2.45 6.30 19.85
CA PRO A 113 2.26 4.91 19.48
C PRO A 113 3.61 4.18 19.42
N CYS A 114 3.63 2.91 19.83
CA CYS A 114 4.79 2.06 19.64
C CYS A 114 5.11 1.93 18.14
N PRO A 115 6.37 2.13 17.70
CA PRO A 115 6.73 2.05 16.27
C PRO A 115 6.58 0.65 15.67
N GLN A 116 6.49 -0.40 16.51
CA GLN A 116 6.36 -1.79 16.05
C GLN A 116 4.91 -2.28 16.04
N CYS A 117 4.16 -2.10 17.13
CA CYS A 117 2.79 -2.64 17.26
C CYS A 117 1.68 -1.58 17.32
N LYS A 118 2.03 -0.28 17.22
CA LYS A 118 1.10 0.85 17.30
C LYS A 118 0.35 1.03 18.62
N HIS A 119 0.64 0.22 19.64
CA HIS A 119 0.07 0.40 20.98
C HIS A 119 0.48 1.75 21.58
N PHE A 120 -0.49 2.55 22.02
CA PHE A 120 -0.23 3.86 22.62
C PHE A 120 0.46 3.73 23.96
N THR A 121 1.61 4.40 24.11
CA THR A 121 2.37 4.41 25.35
C THR A 121 2.48 5.84 25.87
N THR A 122 2.08 6.04 27.13
CA THR A 122 2.17 7.34 27.80
C THR A 122 3.51 7.44 28.54
N PHE A 123 4.25 8.52 28.30
CA PHE A 123 5.50 8.82 28.98
C PHE A 123 5.22 9.73 30.17
N ARG A 124 5.21 9.16 31.38
CA ARG A 124 5.14 9.93 32.64
C ARG A 124 6.55 10.15 33.17
N ARG A 125 6.98 11.41 33.33
CA ARG A 125 8.23 11.73 34.04
C ARG A 125 8.08 11.27 35.49
N ARG A 126 8.65 10.12 35.86
CA ARG A 126 8.79 9.78 37.28
C ARG A 126 9.77 10.78 37.91
N GLY A 127 9.29 11.53 38.90
CA GLY A 127 10.05 12.56 39.61
C GLY A 127 11.07 11.96 40.58
N HIS A 128 12.15 11.39 40.06
CA HIS A 128 13.30 11.00 40.87
C HIS A 128 14.51 11.90 40.60
N ILE A 129 15.18 12.27 41.69
CA ILE A 129 16.41 13.06 41.76
C ILE A 129 17.46 12.45 40.79
N PRO A 130 17.95 13.21 39.78
CA PRO A 130 18.77 12.65 38.73
C PRO A 130 20.22 12.48 39.20
N THR A 131 20.70 11.24 39.22
CA THR A 131 22.14 10.92 39.24
C THR A 131 22.69 11.03 37.81
N PRO A 132 23.97 11.42 37.62
CA PRO A 132 24.54 11.75 36.29
C PRO A 132 24.41 10.63 35.24
N ALA A 133 24.51 9.35 35.66
CA ALA A 133 24.38 8.19 34.79
C ALA A 133 22.94 7.90 34.30
N LYS A 134 21.91 8.54 34.87
CA LYS A 134 20.48 8.29 34.55
C LYS A 134 19.87 9.28 33.57
N LEU A 135 20.60 10.31 33.13
CA LEU A 135 20.05 11.34 32.25
C LEU A 135 19.75 10.83 30.83
N GLU A 136 20.57 9.91 30.32
CA GLU A 136 20.39 9.33 28.97
C GLU A 136 19.18 8.38 28.92
N ASN A 137 18.92 7.64 30.00
CA ASN A 137 17.80 6.68 30.12
C ASN A 137 16.42 7.34 30.26
N LYS A 138 16.32 8.67 30.27
CA LYS A 138 15.06 9.38 30.44
C LYS A 138 14.04 9.07 29.35
N TYR A 139 14.47 8.75 28.13
CA TYR A 139 13.56 8.51 27.00
C TYR A 139 13.42 7.03 26.61
N LYS A 140 13.97 6.11 27.41
CA LYS A 140 13.88 4.67 27.18
C LYS A 140 12.50 4.17 27.56
N ILE A 141 11.78 3.57 26.62
CA ILE A 141 10.47 2.97 26.84
C ILE A 141 10.47 1.53 26.34
N GLN A 142 9.91 0.64 27.13
CA GLN A 142 9.57 -0.72 26.70
C GLN A 142 8.06 -0.80 26.48
N CYS A 143 7.63 -1.23 25.29
CA CYS A 143 6.22 -1.38 24.98
C CYS A 143 5.63 -2.56 25.78
N PRO A 144 4.52 -2.38 26.52
CA PRO A 144 3.92 -3.47 27.29
C PRO A 144 3.31 -4.58 26.41
N SER A 145 2.88 -4.26 25.18
CA SER A 145 2.22 -5.23 24.29
C SER A 145 3.17 -6.08 23.47
N CYS A 146 4.30 -5.53 23.01
CA CYS A 146 5.24 -6.24 22.12
C CYS A 146 6.68 -6.31 22.66
N GLN A 147 6.91 -5.79 23.87
CA GLN A 147 8.22 -5.74 24.53
C GLN A 147 9.30 -4.97 23.78
N PHE A 148 8.98 -4.33 22.66
CA PHE A 148 9.91 -3.51 21.89
C PHE A 148 10.44 -2.34 22.70
N VAL A 149 11.76 -2.16 22.73
CA VAL A 149 12.44 -1.08 23.45
C VAL A 149 12.83 0.01 22.48
N TRP A 150 12.33 1.23 22.73
CA TRP A 150 12.45 2.34 21.80
C TRP A 150 12.67 3.68 22.50
N CYS A 151 13.15 4.66 21.75
CA CYS A 151 13.40 6.01 22.25
C CYS A 151 12.18 6.90 22.01
N PHE A 152 11.56 7.40 23.08
CA PHE A 152 10.38 8.27 23.01
C PHE A 152 10.63 9.58 22.24
N LYS A 153 11.87 10.08 22.24
CA LYS A 153 12.24 11.36 21.61
C LYS A 153 12.27 11.24 20.08
N CYS A 154 12.99 10.26 19.53
CA CYS A 154 13.21 10.10 18.09
C CYS A 154 12.37 9.00 17.42
N HIS A 155 11.58 8.25 18.20
CA HIS A 155 10.72 7.15 17.71
C HIS A 155 11.48 6.03 16.99
N SER A 156 12.76 5.85 17.32
CA SER A 156 13.65 4.82 16.77
C SER A 156 13.89 3.70 17.81
N PRO A 157 14.43 2.53 17.40
CA PRO A 157 14.93 1.53 18.35
C PRO A 157 15.84 2.17 19.40
N TRP A 158 15.81 1.65 20.62
CA TRP A 158 16.63 2.20 21.70
C TRP A 158 18.12 2.11 21.33
N HIS A 159 18.82 3.23 21.51
CA HIS A 159 20.21 3.39 21.11
C HIS A 159 21.03 3.85 22.33
N GLU A 160 21.76 2.90 22.91
CA GLU A 160 22.59 3.13 24.10
C GLU A 160 23.96 3.71 23.71
N GLY A 161 24.45 4.68 24.49
CA GLY A 161 25.76 5.29 24.27
C GLY A 161 25.86 6.27 23.09
N VAL A 162 24.76 6.53 22.39
CA VAL A 162 24.70 7.56 21.33
C VAL A 162 23.45 8.41 21.47
N ASN A 163 23.57 9.69 21.14
CA ASN A 163 22.41 10.58 21.17
C ASN A 163 21.52 10.42 19.92
N CYS A 164 20.29 10.94 19.96
CA CYS A 164 19.35 10.81 18.84
C CYS A 164 19.85 11.44 17.52
N LYS A 165 20.72 12.47 17.58
CA LYS A 165 21.26 13.11 16.37
C LYS A 165 22.30 12.20 15.71
N GLU A 166 23.20 11.62 16.50
CA GLU A 166 24.19 10.65 16.06
C GLU A 166 23.55 9.40 15.51
N TYR A 167 22.56 8.83 16.22
CA TYR A 167 21.82 7.67 15.73
C TYR A 167 21.19 7.92 14.35
N LYS A 168 20.52 9.08 14.18
CA LYS A 168 19.91 9.46 12.89
C LYS A 168 20.96 9.66 11.79
N LYS A 169 22.12 10.24 12.12
CA LYS A 169 23.25 10.38 11.18
C LYS A 169 23.79 9.01 10.77
N GLY A 170 23.97 8.10 11.73
CA GLY A 170 24.39 6.72 11.50
C GLY A 170 23.41 5.95 10.62
N ASP A 171 22.10 6.00 10.90
CA ASP A 171 21.07 5.36 10.07
C ASP A 171 21.08 5.90 8.63
N LYS A 172 21.27 7.22 8.46
CA LYS A 172 21.39 7.84 7.13
C LYS A 172 22.64 7.34 6.40
N LEU A 173 23.79 7.25 7.08
CA LEU A 173 25.03 6.74 6.50
C LEU A 173 24.91 5.27 6.10
N LEU A 174 24.31 4.44 6.97
CA LEU A 174 24.07 3.03 6.68
C LEU A 174 23.17 2.85 5.46
N ARG A 175 22.10 3.65 5.34
CA ARG A 175 21.23 3.65 4.16
C ARG A 175 21.95 4.12 2.90
N HIS A 176 22.84 5.11 3.00
CA HIS A 176 23.63 5.57 1.87
C HIS A 176 24.56 4.46 1.39
N TRP A 177 25.41 3.96 2.29
CA TRP A 177 26.33 2.86 2.03
C TRP A 177 25.60 1.64 1.44
N ALA A 178 24.46 1.24 2.02
CA ALA A 178 23.68 0.10 1.52
C ALA A 178 23.22 0.25 0.06
N ASN A 179 22.94 1.48 -0.40
CA ASN A 179 22.48 1.76 -1.76
C ASN A 179 23.62 2.12 -2.73
N GLU A 180 24.82 2.34 -2.22
CA GLU A 180 26.02 2.59 -3.01
C GLU A 180 26.34 1.39 -3.89
N ILE A 181 26.80 1.68 -5.12
CA ILE A 181 27.05 0.67 -6.14
C ILE A 181 28.56 0.56 -6.34
N GLU A 182 29.13 -0.55 -5.87
CA GLU A 182 30.51 -0.93 -6.11
C GLU A 182 30.54 -2.08 -7.13
N HIS A 183 31.42 -2.00 -8.13
CA HIS A 183 31.57 -3.04 -9.16
C HIS A 183 30.24 -3.45 -9.84
N GLY A 184 29.31 -2.49 -9.99
CA GLY A 184 28.01 -2.71 -10.62
C GLY A 184 26.98 -3.45 -9.75
N GLN A 185 27.21 -3.59 -8.44
CA GLN A 185 26.27 -4.17 -7.48
C GLN A 185 26.13 -3.30 -6.23
N ARG A 186 24.96 -3.35 -5.59
CA ARG A 186 24.73 -2.63 -4.33
C ARG A 186 25.44 -3.30 -3.16
N ASN A 187 25.97 -2.51 -2.23
CA ASN A 187 26.64 -3.03 -1.03
C ASN A 187 25.70 -3.87 -0.15
N ALA A 188 24.41 -3.52 -0.08
CA ALA A 188 23.38 -4.33 0.56
C ALA A 188 22.07 -4.35 -0.22
N GLN A 189 21.44 -5.52 -0.34
CA GLN A 189 20.16 -5.69 -1.02
C GLN A 189 18.99 -5.80 -0.04
N LYS A 190 17.86 -5.17 -0.37
CA LYS A 190 16.63 -5.29 0.43
C LYS A 190 15.93 -6.63 0.17
N CYS A 191 15.52 -7.30 1.24
CA CYS A 191 14.62 -8.45 1.14
C CYS A 191 13.30 -8.03 0.48
N PRO A 192 12.78 -8.75 -0.53
CA PRO A 192 11.53 -8.38 -1.21
C PRO A 192 10.31 -8.43 -0.28
N LYS A 193 10.32 -9.27 0.76
CA LYS A 193 9.20 -9.48 1.70
C LYS A 193 9.25 -8.51 2.88
N CYS A 194 10.31 -8.55 3.70
CA CYS A 194 10.40 -7.76 4.94
C CYS A 194 11.21 -6.47 4.83
N LYS A 195 11.80 -6.18 3.65
CA LYS A 195 12.54 -4.94 3.33
C LYS A 195 13.81 -4.67 4.16
N ILE A 196 14.23 -5.59 5.03
CA ILE A 196 15.53 -5.51 5.70
C ILE A 196 16.67 -5.54 4.69
N HIS A 197 17.73 -4.76 4.94
CA HIS A 197 18.95 -4.81 4.13
C HIS A 197 19.78 -6.04 4.54
N ILE A 198 20.24 -6.77 3.53
CA ILE A 198 21.06 -7.97 3.68
C ILE A 198 22.33 -7.70 2.89
N GLN A 199 23.49 -7.88 3.52
CA GLN A 199 24.78 -7.84 2.85
C GLN A 199 25.13 -9.24 2.35
N ARG A 200 25.71 -9.33 1.15
CA ARG A 200 26.20 -10.59 0.61
C ARG A 200 27.53 -10.95 1.30
N THR A 201 27.61 -12.16 1.86
CA THR A 201 28.86 -12.69 2.43
C THR A 201 29.77 -13.22 1.32
N GLU A 202 29.29 -14.10 0.43
CA GLU A 202 30.11 -14.67 -0.65
C GLU A 202 29.29 -15.08 -1.91
N GLY A 203 29.94 -14.98 -3.07
CA GLY A 203 29.81 -15.77 -4.33
C GLY A 203 28.48 -16.01 -5.03
N CYS A 204 27.37 -16.19 -4.32
CA CYS A 204 26.09 -16.64 -4.88
C CYS A 204 25.04 -15.53 -4.86
N ASP A 205 24.32 -15.39 -5.98
CA ASP A 205 23.20 -14.45 -6.08
C ASP A 205 21.93 -14.98 -5.41
N HIS A 206 21.85 -16.28 -5.12
CA HIS A 206 20.71 -16.87 -4.43
C HIS A 206 20.87 -16.74 -2.91
N MET A 207 20.09 -15.84 -2.30
CA MET A 207 20.12 -15.58 -0.86
C MET A 207 18.80 -15.89 -0.18
N THR A 208 18.89 -16.30 1.08
CA THR A 208 17.74 -16.55 1.96
C THR A 208 17.73 -15.51 3.07
N CYS A 209 16.61 -14.81 3.24
CA CYS A 209 16.48 -13.84 4.32
C CYS A 209 16.37 -14.55 5.69
N SER A 210 17.27 -14.25 6.63
CA SER A 210 17.29 -14.84 7.97
C SER A 210 16.06 -14.49 8.84
N GLN A 211 15.39 -13.37 8.53
CA GLN A 211 14.23 -12.90 9.31
C GLN A 211 12.90 -13.49 8.84
N CYS A 212 12.74 -13.74 7.55
CA CYS A 212 11.45 -14.17 6.97
C CYS A 212 11.55 -15.39 6.04
N ASN A 213 12.71 -16.04 6.01
CA ASN A 213 13.06 -17.23 5.23
C ASN A 213 12.68 -17.16 3.74
N THR A 214 12.65 -15.94 3.18
CA THR A 214 12.33 -15.74 1.77
C THR A 214 13.58 -15.84 0.92
N ASN A 215 13.54 -16.71 -0.10
CA ASN A 215 14.58 -16.83 -1.11
C ASN A 215 14.45 -15.73 -2.16
N PHE A 216 15.52 -14.98 -2.41
CA PHE A 216 15.55 -13.87 -3.35
C PHE A 216 16.91 -13.73 -4.02
N CYS A 217 16.91 -13.12 -5.20
CA CYS A 217 18.11 -12.84 -5.96
C CYS A 217 18.75 -11.55 -5.46
N TYR A 218 19.99 -11.63 -5.01
CA TYR A 218 20.75 -10.49 -4.51
C TYR A 218 20.95 -9.41 -5.59
N ARG A 219 21.17 -9.82 -6.84
CA ARG A 219 21.44 -8.87 -7.94
C ARG A 219 20.26 -7.98 -8.26
N CYS A 220 19.05 -8.54 -8.36
CA CYS A 220 17.86 -7.76 -8.75
C CYS A 220 16.89 -7.47 -7.61
N GLY A 221 17.04 -8.11 -6.45
CA GLY A 221 16.15 -7.96 -5.30
C GLY A 221 14.81 -8.68 -5.44
N GLU A 222 14.61 -9.47 -6.49
CA GLU A 222 13.34 -10.17 -6.71
C GLU A 222 13.31 -11.54 -6.03
N ARG A 223 12.11 -11.96 -5.62
CA ARG A 223 11.89 -13.27 -5.00
C ARG A 223 12.08 -14.38 -6.04
N TYR A 224 12.76 -15.47 -5.67
CA TYR A 224 12.75 -16.68 -6.48
C TYR A 224 11.34 -17.26 -6.49
N ARG A 225 10.74 -17.31 -7.67
CA ARG A 225 9.47 -17.99 -7.95
C ARG A 225 9.81 -19.19 -8.83
N GLN A 226 9.41 -20.39 -8.39
CA GLN A 226 9.45 -21.57 -9.23
C GLN A 226 8.06 -21.73 -9.83
N LEU A 227 7.93 -21.40 -11.11
CA LEU A 227 6.73 -21.65 -11.88
C LEU A 227 7.14 -22.50 -13.07
N ARG A 228 6.82 -23.80 -13.03
CA ARG A 228 7.24 -24.79 -14.04
C ARG A 228 6.98 -24.33 -15.48
N PHE A 229 5.89 -23.58 -15.68
CA PHE A 229 5.50 -23.04 -16.98
C PHE A 229 6.33 -21.81 -17.42
N PHE A 230 6.51 -20.83 -16.53
CA PHE A 230 7.16 -19.56 -16.81
C PHE A 230 8.69 -19.61 -16.66
N GLY A 231 9.23 -20.73 -16.18
CA GLY A 231 10.64 -20.96 -15.93
C GLY A 231 11.13 -20.34 -14.64
N ASP A 232 12.42 -20.52 -14.37
CA ASP A 232 13.07 -20.09 -13.14
C ASP A 232 13.80 -18.77 -13.30
N HIS A 233 14.07 -18.12 -12.17
CA HIS A 233 14.73 -16.81 -12.12
C HIS A 233 16.14 -16.78 -12.75
N THR A 234 16.82 -17.93 -12.83
CA THR A 234 18.16 -18.07 -13.42
C THR A 234 18.13 -18.12 -14.95
N SER A 235 16.98 -18.39 -15.56
CA SER A 235 16.86 -18.56 -17.00
C SER A 235 16.72 -17.21 -17.72
N ASN A 236 17.46 -17.04 -18.84
CA ASN A 236 17.54 -15.77 -19.55
C ASN A 236 16.20 -15.33 -20.16
N LEU A 237 15.44 -16.30 -20.69
CA LEU A 237 14.18 -16.10 -21.40
C LEU A 237 12.94 -16.20 -20.50
N SER A 238 13.09 -16.54 -19.21
CA SER A 238 11.95 -16.48 -18.30
C SER A 238 11.51 -15.03 -18.10
N ILE A 239 10.19 -14.83 -18.12
CA ILE A 239 9.58 -13.54 -17.80
C ILE A 239 9.93 -13.08 -16.38
N PHE A 240 10.12 -14.02 -15.45
CA PHE A 240 10.56 -13.78 -14.07
C PHE A 240 12.08 -13.94 -13.88
N GLY A 241 12.84 -14.00 -14.97
CA GLY A 241 14.30 -14.11 -14.94
C GLY A 241 14.98 -12.83 -14.42
N CYS A 242 16.20 -12.96 -13.91
CA CYS A 242 16.97 -11.80 -13.43
C CYS A 242 17.15 -10.74 -14.54
N LYS A 243 16.84 -9.47 -14.24
CA LYS A 243 16.98 -8.36 -15.20
C LYS A 243 18.42 -8.06 -15.60
N TYR A 244 19.39 -8.40 -14.75
CA TYR A 244 20.82 -8.13 -14.97
C TYR A 244 21.56 -9.26 -15.71
N ARG A 245 20.87 -10.38 -16.02
CA ARG A 245 21.48 -11.54 -16.66
C ARG A 245 21.30 -11.57 -18.19
N TYR A 246 20.22 -10.97 -18.69
CA TYR A 246 19.91 -10.96 -20.13
C TYR A 246 19.67 -9.53 -20.60
N LEU A 247 20.44 -9.04 -21.57
CA LEU A 247 20.32 -7.70 -22.13
C LEU A 247 20.16 -6.58 -21.06
N PRO A 248 21.11 -6.44 -20.10
CA PRO A 248 20.98 -5.49 -18.99
C PRO A 248 20.72 -4.06 -19.48
N GLU A 249 21.47 -3.63 -20.50
CA GLU A 249 21.41 -2.28 -21.10
C GLU A 249 20.20 -2.02 -22.01
N ARG A 250 19.44 -3.06 -22.39
CA ARG A 250 18.31 -2.93 -23.34
C ARG A 250 17.01 -3.43 -22.69
N PRO A 251 16.40 -2.67 -21.77
CA PRO A 251 15.24 -3.13 -21.00
C PRO A 251 14.01 -3.39 -21.87
N HIS A 252 13.77 -2.58 -22.90
CA HIS A 252 12.64 -2.75 -23.82
C HIS A 252 12.76 -4.03 -24.63
N LEU A 253 13.93 -4.29 -25.21
CA LEU A 253 14.20 -5.51 -25.97
C LEU A 253 14.12 -6.76 -25.08
N ARG A 254 14.66 -6.69 -23.86
CA ARG A 254 14.52 -7.77 -22.87
C ARG A 254 13.06 -8.12 -22.61
N ARG A 255 12.21 -7.10 -22.37
CA ARG A 255 10.77 -7.29 -22.10
C ARG A 255 10.06 -7.86 -23.33
N LEU A 256 10.35 -7.35 -24.52
CA LEU A 256 9.77 -7.83 -25.78
C LEU A 256 10.11 -9.31 -26.03
N VAL A 257 11.38 -9.70 -25.91
CA VAL A 257 11.82 -11.08 -26.14
C VAL A 257 11.20 -12.03 -25.11
N ARG A 258 11.26 -11.70 -23.82
CA ARG A 258 10.64 -12.54 -22.77
C ARG A 258 9.12 -12.63 -22.92
N GLY A 259 8.47 -11.52 -23.30
CA GLY A 259 7.04 -11.46 -23.57
C GLY A 259 6.66 -12.35 -24.75
N SER A 260 7.42 -12.31 -25.85
CA SER A 260 7.21 -13.15 -27.04
C SER A 260 7.34 -14.65 -26.70
N VAL A 261 8.39 -15.05 -25.98
CA VAL A 261 8.57 -16.45 -25.53
C VAL A 261 7.42 -16.89 -24.62
N CYS A 262 6.99 -16.03 -23.71
CA CYS A 262 5.87 -16.31 -22.82
C CYS A 262 4.55 -16.47 -23.59
N ALA A 263 4.27 -15.58 -24.54
CA ALA A 263 3.09 -15.65 -25.39
C ALA A 263 3.09 -16.92 -26.25
N GLY A 264 4.22 -17.26 -26.86
CA GLY A 264 4.38 -18.50 -27.61
C GLY A 264 4.08 -19.75 -26.77
N LYS A 265 4.60 -19.82 -25.55
CA LYS A 265 4.28 -20.92 -24.62
C LYS A 265 2.79 -20.99 -24.30
N LEU A 266 2.14 -19.86 -24.05
CA LEU A 266 0.71 -19.79 -23.73
C LEU A 266 -0.17 -20.24 -24.90
N LEU A 267 0.24 -19.98 -26.15
CA LEU A 267 -0.50 -20.40 -27.34
C LEU A 267 -0.24 -21.87 -27.72
N ILE A 268 1.01 -22.31 -27.65
CA ILE A 268 1.41 -23.65 -28.12
C ILE A 268 1.01 -24.76 -27.14
N THR A 269 1.11 -24.52 -25.83
CA THR A 269 0.83 -25.55 -24.82
C THR A 269 -0.59 -26.12 -24.88
N PRO A 270 -1.67 -25.31 -24.96
CA PRO A 270 -3.02 -25.87 -25.08
C PRO A 270 -3.22 -26.62 -26.40
N LEU A 271 -2.59 -26.17 -27.50
CA LEU A 271 -2.67 -26.86 -28.79
C LEU A 271 -2.02 -28.24 -28.74
N ILE A 272 -0.83 -28.35 -28.15
CA ILE A 272 -0.16 -29.65 -27.96
C ILE A 272 -1.00 -30.58 -27.08
N LEU A 273 -1.62 -30.04 -26.02
CA LEU A 273 -2.45 -30.82 -25.11
C LEU A 273 -3.70 -31.36 -25.83
N VAL A 274 -4.39 -30.52 -26.61
CA VAL A 274 -5.55 -30.93 -27.41
C VAL A 274 -5.16 -31.99 -28.45
N LEU A 275 -4.03 -31.78 -29.13
CA LEU A 275 -3.55 -32.70 -30.16
C LEU A 275 -3.16 -34.06 -29.55
N GLY A 276 -2.53 -34.05 -28.37
CA GLY A 276 -2.23 -35.27 -27.60
C GLY A 276 -3.49 -36.02 -27.17
N LEU A 277 -4.52 -35.32 -26.70
CA LEU A 277 -5.80 -35.93 -26.34
C LEU A 277 -6.53 -36.51 -27.57
N ALA A 278 -6.51 -35.80 -28.70
CA ALA A 278 -7.11 -36.27 -29.95
C ALA A 278 -6.43 -37.55 -30.46
N LEU A 279 -5.09 -37.57 -30.51
CA LEU A 279 -4.33 -38.76 -30.89
C LEU A 279 -4.57 -39.93 -29.92
N GLY A 280 -4.65 -39.66 -28.62
CA GLY A 280 -5.00 -40.66 -27.61
C GLY A 280 -6.40 -41.25 -27.83
N ALA A 281 -7.40 -40.41 -28.12
CA ALA A 281 -8.75 -40.87 -28.41
C ALA A 281 -8.82 -41.73 -29.68
N VAL A 282 -8.12 -41.32 -30.75
CA VAL A 282 -8.03 -42.11 -32.00
C VAL A 282 -7.39 -43.47 -31.74
N ALA A 283 -6.30 -43.53 -30.97
CA ALA A 283 -5.64 -44.78 -30.62
C ALA A 283 -6.56 -45.74 -29.84
N VAL A 284 -7.36 -45.21 -28.90
CA VAL A 284 -8.35 -46.01 -28.14
C VAL A 284 -9.45 -46.57 -29.04
N VAL A 285 -9.94 -45.78 -30.00
CA VAL A 285 -10.96 -46.22 -30.96
C VAL A 285 -10.43 -47.32 -31.87
N ILE A 286 -9.22 -47.14 -32.43
CA ILE A 286 -8.58 -48.15 -33.27
C ILE A 286 -8.33 -49.43 -32.46
N GLY A 287 -7.83 -49.32 -31.23
CA GLY A 287 -7.59 -50.47 -30.35
C GLY A 287 -8.86 -51.26 -30.04
N LYS A 288 -10.00 -50.58 -29.82
CA LYS A 288 -11.30 -51.25 -29.62
C LYS A 288 -11.78 -51.97 -30.89
N ASN A 289 -11.59 -51.37 -32.06
CA ASN A 289 -12.00 -51.97 -33.33
C ASN A 289 -11.14 -53.18 -33.74
N CYS A 290 -9.90 -53.28 -33.28
CA CYS A 290 -9.05 -54.46 -33.52
C CYS A 290 -9.32 -55.63 -32.55
N MET A 291 -10.13 -55.44 -31.52
CA MET A 291 -10.38 -56.43 -30.46
C MET A 291 -11.78 -57.09 -30.55
N ASN A 292 -12.63 -56.60 -31.44
CA ASN A 292 -13.92 -57.18 -31.84
C ASN A 292 -13.76 -57.92 -33.18
#